data_AF-A0A0P7X370-F1
#
_entry.id   AF-A0A0P7X370-F1
#
_cell.length_a   1.000
_cell.length_b   1.000
_cell.length_c   1.000
_cell.angle_alpha   90.00
_cell.angle_beta   90.00
_cell.angle_gamma   90.00
#
_symmetry.space_group_name_H-M   'P 1'
#
loop_
_entity.id
_entity.type
_entity.pdbx_description
1 polymer ?
#
loop_
_entity_poly.entity_id
_entity_poly.type
_entity_poly.pdbx_seq_one_letter_code
_entity_poly.pdbx_strand_id
1 'polypeptide(L)'
;MKTTYAHSHPYALLAIILLSGCGIPSVHPLYEEQDLIVKEELTGVWQRNNTSDTWHVLPIRNLEAYITQLDDSTGTWSIDQEAEMQGDSLVITSSRVTRTVTMDGTGLPDGSVADGQVQISGDAKTEFSFGYDDSMAEKLYLVQRKGRESGIFIAGLVQIEGNLYFDFRPFTFDIDDMFHFPVHLFMKASLEDENTIVMHYFNDEWLKGLISNRQVRIRHEINREGAVLLTAPTAELREFVRRYGDIEEAYRNSQTFRRIADQPQFDFEME
;
A
#
# COMPACT_ATOMS: atom_id res chain seq x y z
N MET A 1 24.96 26.16 3.72
CA MET A 1 23.62 26.11 3.11
C MET A 1 22.85 25.00 3.80
N LYS A 2 21.82 25.34 4.58
CA LYS A 2 20.90 24.36 5.17
C LYS A 2 19.85 24.03 4.11
N THR A 3 19.82 22.81 3.60
CA THR A 3 18.68 22.30 2.85
C THR A 3 17.67 21.78 3.85
N THR A 4 16.62 22.55 4.04
CA THR A 4 15.41 22.21 4.79
C THR A 4 14.70 21.07 4.04
N TYR A 5 14.70 19.85 4.60
CA TYR A 5 13.73 18.84 4.19
C TYR A 5 12.38 19.23 4.79
N ALA A 6 11.40 19.45 3.92
CA ALA A 6 10.03 19.68 4.33
C ALA A 6 9.45 18.35 4.81
N HIS A 7 9.06 18.27 6.08
CA HIS A 7 8.21 17.19 6.57
C HIS A 7 6.89 17.23 5.78
N SER A 8 6.74 16.32 4.82
CA SER A 8 5.47 16.03 4.18
C SER A 8 4.54 15.49 5.24
N HIS A 9 3.60 16.32 5.70
CA HIS A 9 2.63 15.93 6.70
C HIS A 9 1.75 14.81 6.11
N PRO A 10 1.54 13.68 6.81
CA PRO A 10 0.76 12.55 6.29
C PRO A 10 -0.68 12.93 5.92
N TYR A 11 -1.21 13.99 6.52
CA TYR A 11 -2.52 14.57 6.21
C TYR A 11 -2.64 15.13 4.78
N ALA A 12 -1.52 15.51 4.15
CA ALA A 12 -1.53 15.98 2.76
C ALA A 12 -1.82 14.84 1.77
N LEU A 13 -1.39 13.61 2.06
CA LEU A 13 -1.67 12.43 1.23
C LEU A 13 -3.14 12.04 1.25
N LEU A 14 -3.79 12.08 2.43
CA LEU A 14 -5.21 11.78 2.56
C LEU A 14 -6.09 12.81 1.80
N ALA A 15 -5.72 14.10 1.84
CA ALA A 15 -6.41 15.14 1.09
C ALA A 15 -6.24 15.00 -0.44
N ILE A 16 -5.10 14.47 -0.91
CA ILE A 16 -4.81 14.34 -2.35
C ILE A 16 -5.50 13.12 -3.00
N ILE A 17 -5.69 12.02 -2.25
CA ILE A 17 -6.51 10.88 -2.71
C ILE A 17 -7.95 11.34 -2.99
N LEU A 18 -8.48 12.24 -2.15
CA LEU A 18 -9.83 12.79 -2.28
C LEU A 18 -9.95 13.81 -3.44
N LEU A 19 -8.91 14.60 -3.71
CA LEU A 19 -8.94 15.66 -4.73
C LEU A 19 -8.62 15.18 -6.16
N SER A 20 -8.03 14.00 -6.31
CA SER A 20 -7.64 13.45 -7.62
C SER A 20 -8.75 12.64 -8.33
N GLY A 21 -9.94 12.51 -7.72
CA GLY A 21 -11.03 11.72 -8.28
C GLY A 21 -10.75 10.22 -8.29
N CYS A 22 -9.88 9.74 -7.40
CA CYS A 22 -9.55 8.34 -7.29
C CYS A 22 -10.55 7.63 -6.35
N GLY A 23 -11.74 7.32 -6.87
CA GLY A 23 -12.71 6.40 -6.28
C GLY A 23 -13.40 6.92 -5.01
N ILE A 24 -14.20 6.06 -4.36
CA ILE A 24 -14.96 6.39 -3.15
C ILE A 24 -14.31 5.69 -1.96
N PRO A 25 -13.75 6.42 -0.98
CA PRO A 25 -13.11 5.82 0.17
C PRO A 25 -14.14 5.18 1.10
N SER A 26 -13.70 4.17 1.85
CA SER A 26 -14.48 3.53 2.90
C SER A 26 -13.65 3.24 4.15
N VAL A 27 -14.31 3.21 5.30
CA VAL A 27 -13.70 2.79 6.58
C VAL A 27 -13.60 1.26 6.68
N HIS A 28 -14.45 0.53 5.96
CA HIS A 28 -14.47 -0.94 5.99
C HIS A 28 -14.01 -1.52 4.66
N PRO A 29 -13.36 -2.71 4.65
CA PRO A 29 -13.00 -3.40 3.42
C PRO A 29 -14.26 -3.90 2.69
N LEU A 30 -14.12 -4.12 1.39
CA LEU A 30 -15.12 -4.74 0.51
C LEU A 30 -15.18 -6.28 0.65
N TYR A 31 -14.17 -6.89 1.27
CA TYR A 31 -13.99 -8.33 1.34
C TYR A 31 -14.04 -8.89 2.77
N GLU A 32 -14.46 -10.15 2.85
CA GLU A 32 -14.06 -11.08 3.89
C GLU A 32 -13.04 -12.08 3.31
N GLU A 33 -12.37 -12.86 4.16
CA GLU A 33 -11.28 -13.76 3.75
C GLU A 33 -11.70 -14.77 2.64
N GLN A 34 -12.94 -15.23 2.69
CA GLN A 34 -13.50 -16.20 1.74
C GLN A 34 -13.76 -15.63 0.34
N ASP A 35 -13.77 -14.31 0.21
CA ASP A 35 -14.07 -13.62 -1.04
C ASP A 35 -12.82 -13.22 -1.83
N LEU A 36 -11.67 -13.27 -1.17
CA LEU A 36 -10.38 -12.96 -1.76
C LEU A 36 -9.99 -14.04 -2.75
N ILE A 37 -9.70 -13.62 -3.97
CA ILE A 37 -9.15 -14.47 -5.02
C ILE A 37 -7.71 -14.09 -5.29
N VAL A 38 -6.90 -15.08 -5.64
CA VAL A 38 -5.50 -14.86 -6.00
C VAL A 38 -5.26 -15.27 -7.43
N LYS A 39 -4.61 -14.35 -8.15
CA LYS A 39 -4.18 -14.43 -9.53
C LYS A 39 -2.68 -14.20 -9.57
N GLU A 40 -1.91 -15.26 -9.80
CA GLU A 40 -0.45 -15.18 -9.92
C GLU A 40 -0.03 -14.29 -11.08
N GLU A 41 -0.86 -14.24 -12.13
CA GLU A 41 -0.66 -13.36 -13.25
C GLU A 41 -0.59 -11.89 -12.84
N LEU A 42 -1.10 -11.46 -11.69
CA LEU A 42 -0.96 -10.06 -11.27
C LEU A 42 0.47 -9.66 -10.87
N THR A 43 1.35 -10.62 -10.56
CA THR A 43 2.74 -10.36 -10.19
C THR A 43 3.50 -9.66 -11.31
N GLY A 44 4.13 -8.51 -11.04
CA GLY A 44 4.95 -7.79 -12.01
C GLY A 44 4.91 -6.28 -11.85
N VAL A 45 5.35 -5.59 -12.90
CA VAL A 45 5.38 -4.12 -12.98
C VAL A 45 4.35 -3.64 -13.99
N TRP A 46 3.45 -2.80 -13.53
CA TRP A 46 2.34 -2.24 -14.30
C TRP A 46 2.51 -0.74 -14.46
N GLN A 47 2.49 -0.25 -15.69
CA GLN A 47 2.55 1.19 -15.99
C GLN A 47 1.16 1.73 -16.29
N ARG A 48 0.77 2.82 -15.64
CA ARG A 48 -0.46 3.54 -16.00
C ARG A 48 -0.24 4.30 -17.31
N ASN A 49 -1.14 4.08 -18.26
CA ASN A 49 -1.11 4.74 -19.56
C ASN A 49 -0.96 6.27 -19.42
N ASN A 50 -0.19 6.87 -20.33
CA ASN A 50 0.08 8.31 -20.39
C ASN A 50 0.82 8.89 -19.17
N THR A 51 1.42 8.05 -18.33
CA THR A 51 2.21 8.49 -17.18
C THR A 51 3.48 7.67 -17.03
N SER A 52 4.45 8.18 -16.28
CA SER A 52 5.63 7.42 -15.85
C SER A 52 5.39 6.64 -14.56
N ASP A 53 4.19 6.70 -13.99
CA ASP A 53 3.86 6.01 -12.74
C ASP A 53 3.82 4.50 -12.98
N THR A 54 4.53 3.77 -12.12
CA THR A 54 4.63 2.30 -12.15
C THR A 54 4.12 1.71 -10.85
N TRP A 55 3.57 0.51 -10.93
CA TRP A 55 2.93 -0.22 -9.86
C TRP A 55 3.53 -1.61 -9.80
N HIS A 56 4.26 -1.87 -8.72
CA HIS A 56 5.00 -3.09 -8.49
C HIS A 56 4.15 -3.98 -7.59
N VAL A 57 3.76 -5.15 -8.08
CA VAL A 57 2.75 -6.01 -7.47
C VAL A 57 3.34 -7.38 -7.20
N LEU A 58 3.14 -7.88 -5.98
CA LEU A 58 3.56 -9.22 -5.55
C LEU A 58 2.56 -9.77 -4.51
N PRO A 59 2.12 -11.04 -4.61
CA PRO A 59 1.40 -11.68 -3.52
C PRO A 59 2.24 -11.66 -2.24
N ILE A 60 1.64 -11.30 -1.10
CA ILE A 60 2.38 -11.19 0.17
C ILE A 60 3.02 -12.53 0.56
N ARG A 61 2.35 -13.66 0.29
CA ARG A 61 2.92 -15.00 0.49
C ARG A 61 4.24 -15.26 -0.26
N ASN A 62 4.54 -14.49 -1.31
CA ASN A 62 5.77 -14.63 -2.09
C ASN A 62 6.85 -13.63 -1.63
N LEU A 63 6.55 -12.77 -0.65
CA LEU A 63 7.44 -11.69 -0.22
C LEU A 63 8.72 -12.19 0.45
N GLU A 64 8.62 -13.24 1.27
CA GLU A 64 9.77 -13.89 1.90
C GLU A 64 10.78 -14.36 0.84
N ALA A 65 10.32 -15.18 -0.11
CA ALA A 65 11.15 -15.68 -1.20
C ALA A 65 11.74 -14.56 -2.07
N TYR A 66 10.97 -13.50 -2.31
CA TYR A 66 11.44 -12.32 -3.05
C TYR A 66 12.61 -11.63 -2.33
N ILE A 67 12.51 -11.43 -1.01
CA ILE A 67 13.56 -10.78 -0.22
C ILE A 67 14.82 -11.65 -0.17
N THR A 68 14.68 -12.96 0.04
CA THR A 68 15.82 -13.89 0.03
C THR A 68 16.59 -13.84 -1.30
N GLN A 69 15.88 -13.76 -2.44
CA GLN A 69 16.52 -13.68 -3.75
C GLN A 69 17.30 -12.37 -3.99
N LEU A 70 16.84 -11.25 -3.41
CA LEU A 70 17.53 -9.97 -3.54
C LEU A 70 18.91 -9.98 -2.85
N ASP A 71 19.00 -10.65 -1.69
CA ASP A 71 20.24 -10.78 -0.92
C ASP A 71 21.35 -11.45 -1.75
N ASP A 72 21.03 -12.58 -2.38
CA ASP A 72 21.96 -13.34 -3.23
C ASP A 72 22.47 -12.57 -4.46
N SER A 73 21.66 -11.65 -5.00
CA SER A 73 21.88 -11.05 -6.33
C SER A 73 22.69 -9.75 -6.33
N THR A 74 22.68 -8.99 -5.24
CA THR A 74 23.29 -7.64 -5.21
C THR A 74 24.73 -7.63 -4.74
N GLY A 75 25.19 -8.61 -3.96
CA GLY A 75 26.59 -8.74 -3.51
C GLY A 75 27.20 -7.52 -2.80
N THR A 76 26.39 -6.50 -2.49
CA THR A 76 26.81 -5.19 -1.96
C THR A 76 26.35 -4.99 -0.51
N TRP A 77 25.54 -5.91 -0.01
CA TRP A 77 25.15 -6.04 1.38
C TRP A 77 25.61 -7.42 1.84
N SER A 78 26.64 -7.50 2.68
CA SER A 78 26.94 -8.72 3.44
C SER A 78 26.18 -8.63 4.77
N ILE A 79 24.87 -8.57 4.68
CA ILE A 79 23.98 -8.65 5.83
C ILE A 79 23.37 -10.04 5.72
N ASP A 80 23.60 -10.93 6.69
CA ASP A 80 22.79 -12.15 6.74
C ASP A 80 21.37 -11.67 7.10
N GLN A 81 20.53 -11.38 6.09
CA GLN A 81 19.13 -11.03 6.26
C GLN A 81 18.30 -12.30 6.15
N GLU A 82 17.77 -12.75 7.28
CA GLU A 82 16.75 -13.78 7.31
C GLU A 82 15.39 -13.09 7.31
N ALA A 83 14.64 -13.26 6.22
CA ALA A 83 13.24 -12.91 6.17
C ALA A 83 12.42 -14.15 6.53
N GLU A 84 11.48 -14.02 7.45
CA GLU A 84 10.58 -15.09 7.85
C GLU A 84 9.18 -14.51 8.03
N MET A 85 8.16 -15.14 7.45
CA MET A 85 6.77 -14.86 7.82
C MET A 85 6.49 -15.41 9.23
N GLN A 86 6.20 -14.53 10.18
CA GLN A 86 5.74 -14.86 11.52
C GLN A 86 4.31 -14.36 11.69
N GLY A 87 3.35 -15.23 11.41
CA GLY A 87 1.95 -14.87 11.41
C GLY A 87 1.60 -13.97 10.22
N ASP A 88 0.96 -12.82 10.51
CA ASP A 88 0.71 -11.74 9.55
C ASP A 88 1.85 -10.72 9.48
N SER A 89 2.97 -10.99 10.14
CA SER A 89 4.14 -10.15 10.10
C SER A 89 5.20 -10.76 9.20
N LEU A 90 5.77 -9.96 8.30
CA LEU A 90 7.07 -10.26 7.74
C LEU A 90 8.14 -9.77 8.72
N VAL A 91 8.93 -10.68 9.25
CA VAL A 91 10.08 -10.37 10.10
C VAL A 91 11.33 -10.40 9.24
N ILE A 92 12.05 -9.28 9.16
CA ILE A 92 13.39 -9.22 8.59
C ILE A 92 14.39 -9.10 9.74
N THR A 93 15.22 -10.11 9.93
CA THR A 93 16.34 -10.08 10.87
C THR A 93 17.62 -9.84 10.11
N SER A 94 18.25 -8.68 10.33
CA SER A 94 19.56 -8.37 9.79
C SER A 94 20.63 -8.60 10.85
N SER A 95 21.58 -9.47 10.56
CA SER A 95 22.78 -9.56 11.38
C SER A 95 23.83 -8.55 10.85
N ARG A 96 24.30 -7.67 11.76
CA ARG A 96 25.29 -6.59 11.55
C ARG A 96 24.82 -5.33 10.79
N VAL A 97 24.16 -4.43 11.50
CA VAL A 97 24.26 -2.99 11.19
C VAL A 97 25.55 -2.45 11.81
N THR A 98 26.57 -2.14 10.99
CA THR A 98 27.77 -1.43 11.48
C THR A 98 27.54 0.07 11.40
N ARG A 99 27.33 0.74 12.55
CA ARG A 99 27.35 2.21 12.62
C ARG A 99 28.72 2.68 13.09
N THR A 100 29.37 3.53 12.30
CA THR A 100 30.56 4.27 12.73
C THR A 100 30.10 5.53 13.46
N VAL A 101 30.26 5.56 14.78
CA VAL A 101 30.01 6.77 15.57
C VAL A 101 31.34 7.52 15.70
N THR A 102 31.38 8.74 15.19
CA THR A 102 32.46 9.69 15.51
C THR A 102 32.07 10.38 16.80
N MET A 103 32.78 10.11 17.91
CA MET A 103 32.61 10.89 19.12
C MET A 103 33.42 12.18 18.98
N ASP A 104 32.76 13.32 18.91
CA ASP A 104 33.38 14.63 19.04
C ASP A 104 33.87 14.80 20.49
N GLY A 105 35.18 14.59 20.67
CA GLY A 105 35.82 14.57 21.98
C GLY A 105 35.59 15.87 22.76
N THR A 106 34.65 15.86 23.71
CA THR A 106 34.72 16.77 24.85
C THR A 106 35.82 16.24 25.78
N GLY A 107 36.87 17.04 25.94
CA GLY A 107 38.19 16.61 26.38
C GLY A 107 38.26 15.87 27.71
N LEU A 108 39.22 14.94 27.80
CA LEU A 108 39.66 14.34 29.05
C LEU A 108 40.32 15.42 29.95
N PRO A 109 40.33 15.25 31.29
CA PRO A 109 40.85 16.24 32.24
C PRO A 109 42.33 16.62 32.03
N ASP A 110 43.08 15.83 31.27
CA ASP A 110 44.50 16.04 30.95
C ASP A 110 44.74 16.80 29.64
N GLY A 111 43.68 17.18 28.91
CA GLY A 111 43.78 17.95 27.67
C GLY A 111 44.12 17.12 26.42
N SER A 112 44.09 15.79 26.50
CA SER A 112 44.20 14.94 25.31
C SER A 112 42.86 14.81 24.56
N VAL A 113 42.91 14.94 23.22
CA VAL A 113 41.78 14.65 22.31
C VAL A 113 41.99 13.24 21.76
N ALA A 114 41.10 12.32 22.10
CA ALA A 114 41.07 11.00 21.49
C ALA A 114 40.06 11.03 20.33
N ASP A 115 40.53 11.27 19.10
CA ASP A 115 39.75 10.93 17.92
C ASP A 115 39.68 9.41 17.83
N GLY A 116 38.50 8.86 18.08
CA GLY A 116 38.23 7.43 18.00
C GLY A 116 36.94 7.17 17.24
N GLN A 117 37.03 6.35 16.19
CA GLN A 117 35.84 5.75 15.56
C GLN A 117 35.46 4.52 16.37
N VAL A 118 34.25 4.49 16.93
CA VAL A 118 33.70 3.28 17.55
C VAL A 118 32.77 2.62 16.54
N GLN A 119 33.10 1.38 16.17
CA GLN A 119 32.20 0.52 15.41
C GLN A 119 31.28 -0.19 16.40
N ILE A 120 29.99 0.11 16.31
CA ILE A 120 28.95 -0.62 17.04
C ILE A 120 28.26 -1.52 16.01
N SER A 121 28.34 -2.83 16.22
CA SER A 121 27.58 -3.83 15.48
C SER A 121 26.45 -4.36 16.36
N GLY A 122 25.23 -4.33 15.85
CA GLY A 122 24.06 -4.96 16.48
C GLY A 122 23.19 -5.65 15.44
N ASP A 123 22.43 -6.63 15.88
CA ASP A 123 21.37 -7.25 15.08
C ASP A 123 20.17 -6.31 15.07
N ALA A 124 19.60 -6.04 13.90
CA ALA A 124 18.36 -5.27 13.77
C ALA A 124 17.26 -6.20 13.26
N LYS A 125 16.20 -6.34 14.05
CA LYS A 125 14.97 -7.05 13.69
C LYS A 125 13.92 -6.00 13.34
N THR A 126 13.47 -6.00 12.10
CA THR A 126 12.36 -5.16 11.63
C THR A 126 11.16 -6.07 11.37
N GLU A 127 10.03 -5.76 11.98
CA GLU A 127 8.79 -6.51 11.83
C GLU A 127 7.77 -5.66 11.07
N PHE A 128 7.27 -6.20 9.96
CA PHE A 128 6.26 -5.60 9.12
C PHE A 128 4.94 -6.34 9.34
N SER A 129 4.13 -5.89 10.30
CA SER A 129 2.79 -6.44 10.49
C SER A 129 1.85 -5.95 9.40
N PHE A 130 1.20 -6.89 8.71
CA PHE A 130 0.15 -6.60 7.75
C PHE A 130 -1.20 -6.35 8.44
N GLY A 131 -1.34 -6.53 9.75
CA GLY A 131 -2.60 -6.28 10.48
C GLY A 131 -3.74 -7.20 10.06
N TYR A 132 -3.42 -8.44 9.67
CA TYR A 132 -4.38 -9.47 9.24
C TYR A 132 -4.11 -10.78 9.99
N ASP A 133 -4.85 -11.84 9.71
CA ASP A 133 -4.40 -13.18 10.06
C ASP A 133 -3.65 -13.81 8.88
N ASP A 134 -2.91 -14.88 9.14
CA ASP A 134 -2.06 -15.57 8.16
C ASP A 134 -2.86 -15.99 6.91
N SER A 135 -4.07 -16.51 7.11
CA SER A 135 -4.93 -17.00 6.02
C SER A 135 -5.40 -15.89 5.10
N MET A 136 -5.61 -14.68 5.64
CA MET A 136 -5.90 -13.51 4.83
C MET A 136 -4.64 -12.97 4.15
N ALA A 137 -3.51 -12.87 4.86
CA ALA A 137 -2.24 -12.39 4.30
C ALA A 137 -1.81 -13.21 3.06
N GLU A 138 -2.04 -14.52 3.05
CA GLU A 138 -1.77 -15.40 1.90
C GLU A 138 -2.51 -15.01 0.62
N LYS A 139 -3.61 -14.25 0.72
CA LYS A 139 -4.49 -13.88 -0.38
C LYS A 139 -4.39 -12.41 -0.80
N LEU A 140 -3.53 -11.64 -0.15
CA LEU A 140 -3.34 -10.23 -0.39
C LEU A 140 -2.07 -9.96 -1.23
N TYR A 141 -2.02 -8.77 -1.80
CA TYR A 141 -0.90 -8.28 -2.59
C TYR A 141 -0.23 -7.12 -1.88
N LEU A 142 1.10 -7.13 -1.87
CA LEU A 142 1.91 -5.94 -1.65
C LEU A 142 2.00 -5.16 -2.97
N VAL A 143 1.69 -3.88 -2.91
CA VAL A 143 1.65 -3.01 -4.08
C VAL A 143 2.44 -1.74 -3.79
N GLN A 144 3.53 -1.49 -4.53
CA GLN A 144 4.27 -0.24 -4.44
C GLN A 144 4.05 0.61 -5.69
N ARG A 145 3.50 1.81 -5.51
CA ARG A 145 3.44 2.84 -6.53
C ARG A 145 4.75 3.62 -6.51
N LYS A 146 5.39 3.77 -7.66
CA LYS A 146 6.54 4.64 -7.89
C LYS A 146 6.17 5.68 -8.96
N GLY A 147 6.43 6.96 -8.71
CA GLY A 147 6.07 8.01 -9.64
C GLY A 147 5.97 9.38 -8.98
N ARG A 148 5.06 10.23 -9.48
CA ARG A 148 4.83 11.57 -8.91
C ARG A 148 4.48 11.54 -7.42
N GLU A 149 3.75 10.53 -7.01
CA GLU A 149 3.46 10.19 -5.63
C GLU A 149 3.85 8.73 -5.47
N SER A 150 4.69 8.45 -4.47
CA SER A 150 5.05 7.10 -4.07
C SER A 150 4.23 6.66 -2.88
N GLY A 151 4.03 5.35 -2.75
CA GLY A 151 3.32 4.78 -1.62
C GLY A 151 3.30 3.26 -1.72
N ILE A 152 3.19 2.61 -0.56
CA ILE A 152 3.01 1.17 -0.46
C ILE A 152 1.59 0.91 0.03
N PHE A 153 0.96 -0.09 -0.56
CA PHE A 153 -0.43 -0.45 -0.32
C PHE A 153 -0.54 -1.96 -0.14
N ILE A 154 -1.54 -2.36 0.61
CA ILE A 154 -2.04 -3.73 0.61
C ILE A 154 -3.30 -3.75 -0.23
N ALA A 155 -3.39 -4.71 -1.15
CA ALA A 155 -4.53 -4.86 -2.04
C ALA A 155 -5.15 -6.26 -1.92
N GLY A 156 -6.46 -6.30 -1.78
CA GLY A 156 -7.27 -7.52 -1.94
C GLY A 156 -7.95 -7.52 -3.30
N LEU A 157 -7.97 -8.67 -3.96
CA LEU A 157 -8.74 -8.88 -5.20
C LEU A 157 -9.99 -9.70 -4.89
N VAL A 158 -11.15 -9.20 -5.30
CA VAL A 158 -12.45 -9.71 -4.87
C VAL A 158 -13.35 -9.91 -6.07
N GLN A 159 -14.06 -11.05 -6.12
CA GLN A 159 -15.09 -11.29 -7.13
C GLN A 159 -16.49 -11.26 -6.51
N ILE A 160 -17.37 -10.39 -7.02
CA ILE A 160 -18.75 -10.22 -6.53
C ILE A 160 -19.69 -10.21 -7.73
N GLU A 161 -20.60 -11.19 -7.81
CA GLU A 161 -21.56 -11.37 -8.92
C GLU A 161 -20.93 -11.25 -10.33
N GLY A 162 -19.76 -11.88 -10.53
CA GLY A 162 -19.06 -11.88 -11.83
C GLY A 162 -18.21 -10.63 -12.09
N ASN A 163 -18.36 -9.59 -11.28
CA ASN A 163 -17.51 -8.40 -11.33
C ASN A 163 -16.28 -8.55 -10.45
N LEU A 164 -15.17 -7.97 -10.90
CA LEU A 164 -13.89 -7.99 -10.20
C LEU A 164 -13.62 -6.62 -9.56
N TYR A 165 -13.12 -6.61 -8.34
CA TYR A 165 -12.79 -5.40 -7.61
C TYR A 165 -11.43 -5.54 -6.95
N PHE A 166 -10.61 -4.49 -7.03
CA PHE A 166 -9.51 -4.33 -6.08
C PHE A 166 -9.99 -3.49 -4.92
N ASP A 167 -9.53 -3.82 -3.74
CA ASP A 167 -9.67 -3.03 -2.53
C ASP A 167 -8.27 -2.75 -1.98
N PHE A 168 -7.87 -1.49 -2.03
CA PHE A 168 -6.57 -1.02 -1.56
C PHE A 168 -6.69 -0.37 -0.20
N ARG A 169 -5.68 -0.55 0.64
CA ARG A 169 -5.42 0.32 1.78
C ARG A 169 -3.95 0.72 1.81
N PRO A 170 -3.60 1.91 2.31
CA PRO A 170 -2.22 2.26 2.58
C PRO A 170 -1.57 1.22 3.51
N PHE A 171 -0.31 0.91 3.22
CA PHE A 171 0.56 0.22 4.15
C PHE A 171 1.35 1.27 4.93
N THR A 172 1.21 1.26 6.26
CA THR A 172 1.87 2.22 7.15
C THR A 172 2.93 1.50 7.96
N PHE A 173 4.15 2.04 7.97
CA PHE A 173 5.25 1.52 8.79
C PHE A 173 5.28 2.11 10.21
N ASP A 174 4.49 3.16 10.46
CA ASP A 174 4.47 3.88 11.73
C ASP A 174 3.40 3.34 12.69
N ILE A 175 3.87 2.64 13.72
CA ILE A 175 3.12 2.24 14.91
C ILE A 175 2.82 3.43 15.87
N ASP A 176 3.45 4.59 15.68
CA ASP A 176 3.22 5.81 16.48
C ASP A 176 2.03 6.65 16.01
N ASP A 177 1.34 6.23 14.95
CA ASP A 177 0.23 6.97 14.36
C ASP A 177 -1.11 6.64 15.02
N MET A 178 -1.24 6.99 16.31
CA MET A 178 -2.42 6.77 17.16
C MET A 178 -3.74 7.33 16.59
N PHE A 179 -3.68 8.12 15.52
CA PHE A 179 -4.83 8.78 14.87
C PHE A 179 -5.06 8.35 13.41
N HIS A 180 -4.42 7.29 12.92
CA HIS A 180 -4.73 6.75 11.60
C HIS A 180 -5.94 5.80 11.66
N PHE A 181 -6.96 6.11 10.86
CA PHE A 181 -8.05 5.17 10.57
C PHE A 181 -7.67 4.37 9.31
N PRO A 182 -7.86 3.04 9.28
CA PRO A 182 -7.69 2.28 8.05
C PRO A 182 -8.72 2.79 7.03
N VAL A 183 -8.24 3.42 5.97
CA VAL A 183 -9.09 3.86 4.86
C VAL A 183 -8.84 2.95 3.68
N HIS A 184 -9.91 2.30 3.25
CA HIS A 184 -9.98 1.46 2.08
C HIS A 184 -10.42 2.27 0.86
N LEU A 185 -9.90 1.89 -0.29
CA LEU A 185 -10.32 2.41 -1.58
C LEU A 185 -10.57 1.22 -2.51
N PHE A 186 -11.84 0.94 -2.77
CA PHE A 186 -12.22 -0.12 -3.69
C PHE A 186 -12.61 0.42 -5.06
N MET A 187 -12.28 -0.35 -6.09
CA MET A 187 -12.48 0.02 -7.48
C MET A 187 -12.79 -1.22 -8.32
N LYS A 188 -13.66 -1.08 -9.32
CA LYS A 188 -13.94 -2.18 -10.26
C LYS A 188 -12.75 -2.35 -11.19
N ALA A 189 -12.42 -3.59 -11.51
CA ALA A 189 -11.33 -3.96 -12.40
C ALA A 189 -11.84 -4.82 -13.56
N SER A 190 -11.18 -4.69 -14.70
CA SER A 190 -11.32 -5.59 -15.84
C SER A 190 -9.93 -6.08 -16.23
N LEU A 191 -9.76 -7.40 -16.26
CA LEU A 191 -8.57 -8.05 -16.79
C LEU A 191 -8.86 -8.33 -18.27
N GLU A 192 -8.45 -7.42 -19.15
CA GLU A 192 -8.75 -7.51 -20.60
C GLU A 192 -7.92 -8.63 -21.25
N ASP A 193 -6.66 -8.76 -20.81
CA ASP A 193 -5.73 -9.82 -21.18
C ASP A 193 -4.66 -9.98 -20.09
N GLU A 194 -3.71 -10.90 -20.29
CA GLU A 194 -2.63 -11.18 -19.34
C GLU A 194 -1.74 -9.96 -19.03
N ASN A 195 -1.74 -8.93 -19.86
CA ASN A 195 -0.87 -7.76 -19.73
C ASN A 195 -1.64 -6.44 -19.62
N THR A 196 -2.96 -6.50 -19.39
CA THR A 196 -3.82 -5.30 -19.42
C THR A 196 -4.87 -5.33 -18.33
N ILE A 197 -4.77 -4.39 -17.41
CA ILE A 197 -5.77 -4.13 -16.37
C ILE A 197 -6.43 -2.79 -16.65
N VAL A 198 -7.76 -2.76 -16.60
CA VAL A 198 -8.53 -1.52 -16.65
C VAL A 198 -9.19 -1.32 -15.29
N MET A 199 -8.90 -0.19 -14.67
CA MET A 199 -9.41 0.20 -13.36
C MET A 199 -10.51 1.24 -13.55
N HIS A 200 -11.73 0.92 -13.12
CA HIS A 200 -12.92 1.77 -13.28
C HIS A 200 -13.24 2.45 -11.95
N TYR A 201 -13.19 3.77 -11.95
CA TYR A 201 -13.41 4.59 -10.76
C TYR A 201 -14.89 4.88 -10.59
N PHE A 202 -15.38 4.68 -9.38
CA PHE A 202 -16.74 5.05 -9.03
C PHE A 202 -16.97 6.55 -9.23
N ASN A 203 -18.15 6.88 -9.72
CA ASN A 203 -18.60 8.24 -9.94
C ASN A 203 -19.15 8.82 -8.63
N ASP A 204 -18.33 9.62 -7.95
CA ASP A 204 -18.66 10.24 -6.67
C ASP A 204 -19.87 11.19 -6.79
N GLU A 205 -19.95 11.97 -7.86
CA GLU A 205 -21.08 12.87 -8.14
C GLU A 205 -22.39 12.11 -8.36
N TRP A 206 -22.34 10.98 -9.06
CA TRP A 206 -23.50 10.11 -9.21
C TRP A 206 -23.96 9.53 -7.87
N LEU A 207 -23.04 9.06 -7.02
CA LEU A 207 -23.39 8.57 -5.69
C LEU A 207 -23.99 9.69 -4.82
N LYS A 208 -23.40 10.89 -4.84
CA LYS A 208 -23.94 12.07 -4.14
C LYS A 208 -25.36 12.40 -4.59
N GLY A 209 -25.63 12.26 -5.90
CA GLY A 209 -26.96 12.39 -6.48
C GLY A 209 -27.96 11.38 -5.90
N LEU A 210 -27.60 10.09 -5.89
CA LEU A 210 -28.44 9.04 -5.31
C LEU A 210 -28.72 9.26 -3.82
N ILE A 211 -27.71 9.68 -3.06
CA ILE A 211 -27.82 9.98 -1.63
C ILE A 211 -28.79 11.15 -1.41
N SER A 212 -28.56 12.27 -2.11
CA SER A 212 -29.35 13.50 -1.95
C SER A 212 -30.82 13.30 -2.33
N ASN A 213 -31.06 12.50 -3.37
CA ASN A 213 -32.40 12.14 -3.84
C ASN A 213 -33.04 10.97 -3.06
N ARG A 214 -32.36 10.44 -2.03
CA ARG A 214 -32.81 9.29 -1.21
C ARG A 214 -33.09 8.03 -2.02
N GLN A 215 -32.35 7.84 -3.12
CA GLN A 215 -32.46 6.68 -4.02
C GLN A 215 -31.54 5.53 -3.59
N VAL A 216 -30.58 5.80 -2.71
CA VAL A 216 -29.74 4.80 -2.06
C VAL A 216 -29.71 5.04 -0.56
N ARG A 217 -29.67 3.95 0.22
CA ARG A 217 -29.44 4.00 1.67
C ARG A 217 -28.16 3.24 1.96
N ILE A 218 -27.06 3.97 2.03
CA ILE A 218 -25.73 3.48 2.41
C ILE A 218 -25.18 4.42 3.49
N ARG A 219 -24.55 3.88 4.54
CA ARG A 219 -23.96 4.73 5.58
C ARG A 219 -22.75 5.46 5.02
N HIS A 220 -22.72 6.76 5.26
CA HIS A 220 -21.70 7.65 4.73
C HIS A 220 -21.60 8.90 5.60
N GLU A 221 -20.46 9.57 5.50
CA GLU A 221 -20.24 10.91 6.01
C GLU A 221 -19.85 11.82 4.84
N ILE A 222 -20.26 13.09 4.91
CA ILE A 222 -19.89 14.11 3.94
C ILE A 222 -19.12 15.20 4.69
N ASN A 223 -17.88 15.45 4.27
CA ASN A 223 -17.07 16.49 4.89
C ASN A 223 -17.51 17.90 4.42
N ARG A 224 -16.89 18.96 4.97
CA ARG A 224 -17.23 20.36 4.61
C ARG A 224 -16.97 20.71 3.14
N GLU A 225 -16.14 19.95 2.45
CA GLU A 225 -15.79 20.13 1.04
C GLU A 225 -16.69 19.31 0.10
N GLY A 226 -17.63 18.54 0.66
CA GLY A 226 -18.55 17.71 -0.12
C GLY A 226 -17.97 16.36 -0.53
N ALA A 227 -16.80 15.96 0.00
CA ALA A 227 -16.25 14.64 -0.23
C ALA A 227 -17.00 13.59 0.59
N VAL A 228 -17.30 12.45 -0.04
CA VAL A 228 -18.03 11.34 0.57
C VAL A 228 -17.05 10.31 1.13
N LEU A 229 -17.29 9.86 2.36
CA LEU A 229 -16.64 8.71 2.98
C LEU A 229 -17.70 7.66 3.31
N LEU A 230 -17.55 6.44 2.81
CA LEU A 230 -18.46 5.34 3.14
C LEU A 230 -18.11 4.75 4.51
N THR A 231 -19.10 4.73 5.40
CA THR A 231 -19.02 4.13 6.74
C THR A 231 -19.89 2.89 6.87
N ALA A 232 -20.40 2.40 5.74
CA ALA A 232 -21.17 1.17 5.66
C ALA A 232 -20.30 -0.05 6.04
N PRO A 233 -20.82 -1.00 6.83
CA PRO A 233 -20.12 -2.26 7.09
C PRO A 233 -19.94 -3.05 5.79
N THR A 234 -18.95 -3.95 5.76
CA THR A 234 -18.58 -4.77 4.59
C THR A 234 -19.79 -5.41 3.89
N ALA A 235 -20.73 -5.99 4.64
CA ALA A 235 -21.95 -6.56 4.05
C ALA A 235 -22.82 -5.54 3.27
N GLU A 236 -22.94 -4.30 3.76
CA GLU A 236 -23.68 -3.23 3.07
C GLU A 236 -22.88 -2.72 1.85
N LEU A 237 -21.55 -2.63 1.92
CA LEU A 237 -20.69 -2.26 0.79
C LEU A 237 -20.78 -3.30 -0.35
N ARG A 238 -20.81 -4.58 0.01
CA ARG A 238 -20.96 -5.69 -0.95
C ARG A 238 -22.30 -5.62 -1.66
N GLU A 239 -23.39 -5.40 -0.93
CA GLU A 239 -24.71 -5.18 -1.54
C GLU A 239 -24.73 -3.95 -2.46
N PHE A 240 -24.01 -2.89 -2.11
CA PHE A 240 -23.87 -1.71 -2.95
C PHE A 240 -23.19 -2.04 -4.27
N VAL A 241 -22.00 -2.65 -4.26
CA VAL A 241 -21.30 -2.99 -5.52
C VAL A 241 -22.02 -4.09 -6.30
N ARG A 242 -22.74 -4.99 -5.62
CA ARG A 242 -23.59 -6.00 -6.25
C ARG A 242 -24.72 -5.35 -7.06
N ARG A 243 -25.38 -4.35 -6.49
CA ARG A 243 -26.51 -3.65 -7.13
C ARG A 243 -26.09 -2.73 -8.27
N TYR A 244 -24.97 -2.05 -8.10
CA TYR A 244 -24.55 -0.97 -9.00
C TYR A 244 -23.32 -1.34 -9.85
N GLY A 245 -22.77 -2.53 -9.68
CA GLY A 245 -21.54 -2.97 -10.32
C GLY A 245 -21.61 -2.98 -11.85
N ASP A 246 -22.80 -3.23 -12.40
CA ASP A 246 -23.05 -3.26 -13.84
C ASP A 246 -23.76 -2.00 -14.38
N ILE A 247 -23.97 -1.00 -13.52
CA ILE A 247 -24.56 0.28 -13.92
C ILE A 247 -23.44 1.18 -14.43
N GLU A 248 -23.46 1.49 -15.72
CA GLU A 248 -22.42 2.29 -16.39
C GLU A 248 -22.26 3.66 -15.73
N GLU A 249 -23.36 4.32 -15.35
CA GLU A 249 -23.36 5.64 -14.72
C GLU A 249 -22.72 5.66 -13.33
N ALA A 250 -22.60 4.48 -12.68
CA ALA A 250 -21.89 4.33 -11.41
C ALA A 250 -20.38 4.54 -11.55
N TYR A 251 -19.86 4.62 -12.79
CA TYR A 251 -18.45 4.80 -13.11
C TYR A 251 -18.26 6.02 -14.01
N ARG A 252 -17.24 6.84 -13.74
CA ARG A 252 -17.03 8.11 -14.47
C ARG A 252 -15.85 8.05 -15.45
N ASN A 253 -14.81 7.34 -15.06
CA ASN A 253 -13.55 7.27 -15.78
C ASN A 253 -12.88 5.92 -15.49
N SER A 254 -12.00 5.53 -16.39
CA SER A 254 -11.14 4.37 -16.22
C SER A 254 -9.69 4.72 -16.48
N GLN A 255 -8.79 3.93 -15.90
CA GLN A 255 -7.36 4.01 -16.13
C GLN A 255 -6.86 2.64 -16.59
N THR A 256 -6.12 2.63 -17.68
CA THR A 256 -5.50 1.42 -18.21
C THR A 256 -4.08 1.29 -17.69
N PHE A 257 -3.75 0.09 -17.25
CA PHE A 257 -2.43 -0.32 -16.80
C PHE A 257 -1.93 -1.42 -17.73
N ARG A 258 -0.69 -1.29 -18.19
CA ARG A 258 -0.03 -2.28 -19.05
C ARG A 258 1.15 -2.88 -18.30
N ARG A 259 1.29 -4.20 -18.34
CA ARG A 259 2.48 -4.85 -17.80
C ARG A 259 3.69 -4.45 -18.65
N ILE A 260 4.77 -4.07 -17.97
CA ILE A 260 6.06 -3.71 -18.59
C ILE A 260 7.21 -4.59 -18.11
N ALA A 261 7.03 -5.37 -17.05
CA ALA A 261 7.96 -6.40 -16.59
C ALA A 261 7.23 -7.46 -15.73
N ASP A 262 7.75 -8.69 -15.73
CA ASP A 262 7.19 -9.80 -14.93
C ASP A 262 7.70 -9.82 -13.49
N GLN A 263 8.89 -9.26 -13.26
CA GLN A 263 9.53 -9.23 -11.95
C GLN A 263 9.38 -7.84 -11.34
N PRO A 264 8.63 -7.69 -10.22
CA PRO A 264 8.54 -6.43 -9.51
C PRO A 264 9.88 -6.09 -8.84
N GLN A 265 10.11 -4.80 -8.62
CA GLN A 265 11.23 -4.29 -7.84
C GLN A 265 10.74 -3.37 -6.73
N PHE A 266 10.76 -3.83 -5.48
CA PHE A 266 10.34 -3.03 -4.33
C PHE A 266 11.52 -2.24 -3.75
N ASP A 267 11.26 -0.97 -3.41
CA ASP A 267 12.18 -0.14 -2.64
C ASP A 267 11.68 -0.11 -1.19
N PHE A 268 12.31 -0.89 -0.32
CA PHE A 268 12.08 -0.83 1.12
C PHE A 268 13.08 0.16 1.72
N GLU A 269 12.72 1.43 1.77
CA GLU A 269 13.51 2.41 2.52
C GLU A 269 13.36 2.10 4.02
N MET A 270 14.36 1.42 4.60
CA MET A 270 14.47 1.23 6.05
C MET A 270 15.19 2.46 6.62
N GLU A 271 14.46 3.37 7.27
CA GLU A 271 15.06 4.47 8.06
C GLU A 271 15.64 3.98 9.40
#